data_AF-B5VLY0-F1
#
_entry.id   AF-B5VLY0-F1
#
_cell.length_a   1.000
_cell.length_b   1.000
_cell.length_c   1.000
_cell.angle_alpha   90.00
_cell.angle_beta   90.00
_cell.angle_gamma   90.00
#
_symmetry.space_group_name_H-M   'P 1'
#
loop_
_entity.id
_entity.type
_entity.pdbx_description
1 polymer ?
#
loop_
_entity_poly.entity_id
_entity_poly.type
_entity_poly.pdbx_seq_one_letter_code
_entity_poly.pdbx_strand_id
1 'polypeptide(L)'
;MDAYSTRPLTLSHGSLEHVLLVPTASFFIASQLQEQFNKILPEPTEGFAADDEPTTPAELVGKFLGYVSSLVEPSKVGQFDQVLNLCLTEFENCYLEGNDIHALAAKLLQENDTTLVKTKELIKNYITARIMAKRPFDKKSNSALFRAVGEGNAQLVAIFGGQGNTDDYFEELRDLYQ
;
A
#
# COMPACT_ATOMS: atom_id res chain seq x y z
N MET A 1 18.14 9.42 -27.80
CA MET A 1 16.93 9.01 -27.05
C MET A 1 17.16 7.56 -26.70
N ASP A 2 17.80 7.31 -25.56
CA ASP A 2 18.03 5.94 -25.13
C ASP A 2 16.72 5.38 -24.62
N ALA A 3 16.21 4.33 -25.28
CA ALA A 3 15.12 3.54 -24.76
C ALA A 3 15.60 2.96 -23.43
N TYR A 4 15.02 3.41 -22.31
CA TYR A 4 15.31 2.83 -21.00
C TYR A 4 14.87 1.36 -21.02
N SER A 5 15.83 0.46 -21.20
CA SER A 5 15.58 -0.99 -21.20
C SER A 5 15.06 -1.39 -19.82
N THR A 6 13.82 -1.90 -19.77
CA THR A 6 13.20 -2.47 -18.58
C THR A 6 13.28 -3.98 -18.61
N ARG A 7 13.28 -4.60 -17.43
CA ARG A 7 13.31 -6.04 -17.23
C ARG A 7 12.16 -6.42 -16.29
N PRO A 8 11.38 -7.47 -16.61
CA PRO A 8 10.30 -7.92 -15.75
C PRO A 8 10.86 -8.60 -14.49
N LEU A 9 10.33 -8.21 -13.34
CA LEU A 9 10.57 -8.84 -12.03
C LEU A 9 9.23 -9.32 -11.50
N THR A 10 9.09 -10.61 -11.22
CA THR A 10 7.80 -11.19 -10.79
C THR A 10 7.77 -11.36 -9.27
N LEU A 11 6.84 -10.70 -8.60
CA LEU A 11 6.46 -11.03 -7.23
C LEU A 11 5.47 -12.20 -7.31
N SER A 12 5.70 -13.26 -6.53
CA SER A 12 4.86 -14.45 -6.54
C SER A 12 4.64 -15.00 -5.14
N HIS A 13 3.42 -15.40 -4.82
CA HIS A 13 3.08 -16.05 -3.56
C HIS A 13 1.88 -16.98 -3.75
N GLY A 14 2.08 -18.29 -3.62
CA GLY A 14 1.06 -19.27 -3.97
C GLY A 14 0.65 -19.13 -5.45
N SER A 15 -0.64 -18.88 -5.70
CA SER A 15 -1.15 -18.58 -7.04
C SER A 15 -1.21 -17.08 -7.39
N LEU A 16 -0.76 -16.20 -6.48
CA LEU A 16 -0.71 -14.76 -6.74
C LEU A 16 0.57 -14.40 -7.49
N GLU A 17 0.43 -13.60 -8.54
CA GLU A 17 1.56 -13.07 -9.29
C GLU A 17 1.34 -11.59 -9.61
N HIS A 18 2.42 -10.81 -9.57
CA HIS A 18 2.46 -9.46 -10.06
C HIS A 18 3.81 -9.16 -10.71
N VAL A 19 3.80 -8.60 -11.92
CA VAL A 19 5.01 -8.31 -12.69
C VAL A 19 5.35 -6.83 -12.61
N LEU A 20 6.50 -6.52 -12.02
CA LEU A 20 7.09 -5.18 -11.97
C LEU A 20 8.03 -4.97 -13.16
N LEU A 21 7.86 -3.88 -13.91
CA LEU A 21 8.79 -3.49 -14.97
C LEU A 21 9.91 -2.62 -14.40
N VAL A 22 11.09 -3.21 -14.17
CA VAL A 22 12.20 -2.54 -13.48
C VAL A 22 13.27 -2.08 -14.49
N PRO A 23 13.76 -0.82 -14.45
CA PRO A 23 14.90 -0.38 -15.23
C PRO A 23 16.11 -1.29 -15.04
N THR A 24 16.81 -1.58 -16.12
CA THR A 24 17.97 -2.48 -16.10
C THR A 24 19.02 -2.07 -15.04
N ALA A 25 19.20 -0.77 -14.81
CA ALA A 25 20.13 -0.25 -13.79
C ALA A 25 19.75 -0.62 -12.35
N SER A 26 18.47 -0.81 -12.04
CA SER A 26 17.97 -1.13 -10.70
C SER A 26 17.58 -2.59 -10.54
N PHE A 27 17.61 -3.37 -11.63
CA PHE A 27 17.12 -4.75 -11.66
C PHE A 27 17.83 -5.66 -10.65
N PHE A 28 19.15 -5.52 -10.50
CA PHE A 28 19.92 -6.32 -9.54
C PHE A 28 19.45 -6.07 -8.10
N ILE A 29 19.32 -4.81 -7.70
CA ILE A 29 18.86 -4.42 -6.36
C ILE A 29 17.40 -4.89 -6.14
N ALA A 30 16.54 -4.70 -7.14
CA ALA A 30 15.15 -5.13 -7.04
C ALA A 30 15.02 -6.65 -6.93
N SER A 31 15.85 -7.42 -7.65
CA SER A 31 15.89 -8.89 -7.55
C SER A 31 16.35 -9.35 -6.17
N GLN A 32 17.38 -8.70 -5.60
CA GLN A 32 17.82 -9.00 -4.23
C GLN A 32 16.72 -8.75 -3.21
N LEU A 33 16.01 -7.62 -3.33
CA LEU A 33 14.88 -7.29 -2.45
C LEU A 33 13.75 -8.32 -2.59
N GLN A 34 13.42 -8.74 -3.82
CA GLN A 34 12.41 -9.76 -4.09
C GLN A 34 12.80 -11.12 -3.48
N GLU A 35 14.05 -11.57 -3.66
CA GLU A 35 14.53 -12.82 -3.06
C GLU A 35 14.49 -12.79 -1.53
N GLN A 36 14.82 -11.66 -0.90
CA GLN A 36 14.76 -11.51 0.55
C GLN A 36 13.31 -11.41 1.03
N PHE A 37 12.45 -10.71 0.30
CA PHE A 37 11.03 -10.62 0.58
C PHE A 37 10.35 -12.00 0.58
N ASN A 38 10.67 -12.85 -0.40
CA ASN A 38 10.13 -14.20 -0.47
C ASN A 38 10.49 -15.07 0.74
N LYS A 39 11.58 -14.77 1.46
CA LYS A 39 11.98 -15.49 2.67
C LYS A 39 11.25 -15.04 3.93
N ILE A 40 10.64 -13.87 3.92
CA ILE A 40 9.87 -13.35 5.05
C ILE A 40 8.36 -13.58 4.90
N LEU A 41 7.91 -13.93 3.70
CA LEU A 41 6.53 -14.37 3.50
C LEU A 41 6.31 -15.73 4.17
N PRO A 42 5.12 -15.96 4.76
CA PRO A 42 4.76 -17.26 5.28
C PRO A 42 4.65 -18.30 4.13
N GLU A 43 4.55 -19.58 4.49
CA GLU A 43 4.18 -20.60 3.51
C GLU A 43 2.73 -20.38 3.04
N PRO A 44 2.43 -20.48 1.73
CA PRO A 44 1.09 -20.24 1.23
C PRO A 44 0.06 -21.19 1.86
N THR A 45 -1.02 -20.64 2.43
CA THR A 45 -2.10 -21.43 3.02
C THR A 45 -3.24 -21.66 2.03
N GLU A 46 -4.10 -22.65 2.31
CA GLU A 46 -5.27 -22.90 1.47
C GLU A 46 -6.21 -21.67 1.51
N GLY A 47 -6.44 -21.06 0.35
CA GLY A 47 -7.26 -19.86 0.23
C GLY A 47 -6.64 -18.61 0.86
N PHE A 48 -5.34 -18.58 1.12
CA PHE A 48 -4.63 -17.46 1.76
C PHE A 48 -5.25 -17.05 3.10
N ALA A 49 -5.68 -18.02 3.91
CA ALA A 49 -6.45 -17.80 5.12
C ALA A 49 -5.64 -17.16 6.28
N ALA A 50 -4.31 -17.21 6.25
CA ALA A 50 -3.48 -16.62 7.28
C ALA A 50 -3.53 -15.08 7.24
N ASP A 51 -3.58 -14.45 8.41
CA ASP A 51 -3.71 -12.99 8.53
C ASP A 51 -2.48 -12.23 7.99
N ASP A 52 -1.29 -12.83 8.08
CA ASP A 52 -0.02 -12.26 7.63
C ASP A 52 0.31 -12.59 6.16
N GLU A 53 -0.58 -13.29 5.47
CA GLU A 53 -0.46 -13.72 4.07
C GLU A 53 -1.27 -12.80 3.14
N PRO A 54 -0.74 -12.39 1.96
CA PRO A 54 -1.52 -11.63 0.99
C PRO A 54 -2.58 -12.52 0.33
N THR A 55 -3.79 -11.99 0.13
CA THR A 55 -4.90 -12.66 -0.56
C THR A 55 -5.07 -12.18 -1.99
N THR A 56 -4.61 -10.94 -2.28
CA THR A 56 -4.74 -10.30 -3.59
C THR A 56 -3.38 -9.84 -4.14
N PRO A 57 -3.23 -9.68 -5.48
CA PRO A 57 -2.02 -9.10 -6.05
C PRO A 57 -1.71 -7.69 -5.52
N ALA A 58 -2.73 -6.89 -5.21
CA ALA A 58 -2.58 -5.57 -4.59
C ALA A 58 -1.93 -5.69 -3.20
N GLU A 59 -2.39 -6.65 -2.38
CA GLU A 59 -1.80 -6.93 -1.07
C GLU A 59 -0.38 -7.45 -1.16
N LEU A 60 -0.07 -8.30 -2.15
CA LEU A 60 1.29 -8.79 -2.38
C LEU A 60 2.26 -7.63 -2.66
N VAL A 61 1.87 -6.71 -3.56
CA VAL A 61 2.67 -5.51 -3.83
C VAL A 61 2.70 -4.57 -2.62
N GLY A 62 1.60 -4.46 -1.88
CA GLY A 62 1.51 -3.68 -0.64
C GLY A 62 2.48 -4.19 0.44
N LYS A 63 2.55 -5.50 0.67
CA LYS A 63 3.54 -6.11 1.58
C LYS A 63 4.97 -5.88 1.10
N PHE A 64 5.21 -5.98 -0.21
CA PHE A 64 6.53 -5.65 -0.77
C PHE A 64 6.91 -4.18 -0.55
N LEU A 65 5.96 -3.25 -0.72
CA LEU A 65 6.15 -1.83 -0.40
C LEU A 65 6.50 -1.63 1.07
N GLY A 66 5.78 -2.26 1.99
CA GLY A 66 6.08 -2.22 3.42
C GLY A 66 7.49 -2.73 3.72
N TYR A 67 7.87 -3.86 3.14
CA TYR A 67 9.21 -4.45 3.27
C TYR A 67 10.31 -3.49 2.78
N VAL A 68 10.22 -3.00 1.55
CA VAL A 68 11.24 -2.10 0.98
C VAL A 68 11.30 -0.80 1.78
N SER A 69 10.16 -0.29 2.25
CA SER A 69 10.10 0.91 3.09
C SER A 69 10.83 0.75 4.42
N SER A 70 10.80 -0.44 5.02
CA SER A 70 11.50 -0.73 6.27
C SER A 70 13.04 -0.67 6.14
N LEU A 71 13.55 -0.74 4.91
CA LEU A 71 14.97 -0.71 4.59
C LEU A 71 15.47 0.68 4.17
N VAL A 72 14.57 1.64 3.99
CA VAL A 72 14.91 3.01 3.56
C VAL A 72 15.03 3.93 4.77
N GLU A 73 16.11 4.72 4.82
CA GLU A 73 16.28 5.78 5.82
C GLU A 73 15.76 7.12 5.28
N PRO A 74 14.70 7.74 5.85
CA PRO A 74 14.16 8.99 5.31
C PRO A 74 15.13 10.18 5.42
N SER A 75 16.20 10.10 6.21
CA SER A 75 17.19 11.17 6.31
C SER A 75 18.29 11.13 5.24
N LYS A 76 18.40 10.04 4.47
CA LYS A 76 19.48 9.82 3.50
C LYS A 76 18.97 9.21 2.21
N VAL A 77 19.60 9.55 1.09
CA VAL A 77 19.35 8.82 -0.16
C VAL A 77 20.11 7.50 -0.06
N GLY A 78 19.38 6.40 -0.06
CA GLY A 78 19.90 5.04 -0.05
C GLY A 78 19.81 4.37 -1.42
N GLN A 79 20.30 3.14 -1.48
CA GLN A 79 20.29 2.32 -2.68
C GLN A 79 18.89 1.76 -3.02
N PHE A 80 17.96 1.76 -2.06
CA PHE A 80 16.62 1.19 -2.20
C PHE A 80 15.55 2.22 -2.61
N ASP A 81 15.83 3.52 -2.48
CA ASP A 81 14.90 4.62 -2.78
C ASP A 81 14.34 4.56 -4.20
N GLN A 82 15.17 4.17 -5.17
CA GLN A 82 14.75 4.05 -6.56
C GLN A 82 13.76 2.89 -6.75
N VAL A 83 13.99 1.76 -6.08
CA VAL A 83 13.09 0.60 -6.14
C VAL A 83 11.78 0.91 -5.42
N LEU A 84 11.84 1.57 -4.25
CA LEU A 84 10.65 2.00 -3.52
C LEU A 84 9.78 2.92 -4.38
N ASN A 85 10.37 3.94 -5.00
CA ASN A 85 9.64 4.85 -5.87
C ASN A 85 9.04 4.17 -7.09
N LEU A 86 9.76 3.21 -7.68
CA LEU A 86 9.25 2.44 -8.80
C LEU A 86 8.02 1.62 -8.41
N CYS A 87 8.13 0.84 -7.33
CA CYS A 87 7.03 -0.02 -6.87
C CYS A 87 5.82 0.82 -6.46
N LEU A 88 6.06 1.98 -5.85
CA LEU A 88 4.99 2.88 -5.43
C LEU A 88 4.25 3.46 -6.64
N THR A 89 4.98 3.90 -7.67
CA THR A 89 4.35 4.37 -8.91
C THR A 89 3.58 3.26 -9.62
N GLU A 90 4.13 2.06 -9.68
CA GLU A 90 3.44 0.91 -10.28
C GLU A 90 2.15 0.59 -9.53
N PHE A 91 2.21 0.54 -8.19
CA PHE A 91 1.05 0.30 -7.36
C PHE A 91 -0.05 1.36 -7.57
N GLU A 92 0.33 2.65 -7.60
CA GLU A 92 -0.59 3.76 -7.85
C GLU A 92 -1.25 3.65 -9.23
N ASN A 93 -0.49 3.27 -10.26
CA ASN A 93 -1.00 3.11 -11.62
C ASN A 93 -1.90 1.88 -11.80
N CYS A 94 -1.55 0.75 -11.18
CA CYS A 94 -2.25 -0.52 -11.36
C CYS A 94 -3.50 -0.66 -10.51
N TYR A 95 -3.51 -0.11 -9.28
CA TYR A 95 -4.55 -0.43 -8.31
C TYR A 95 -5.34 0.78 -7.80
N LEU A 96 -4.74 1.96 -7.75
CA LEU A 96 -5.48 3.14 -7.27
C LEU A 96 -6.36 3.76 -8.34
N GLU A 97 -5.95 3.73 -9.62
CA GLU A 97 -6.69 4.31 -10.74
C GLU A 97 -7.10 5.78 -10.48
N GLY A 98 -6.27 6.52 -9.73
CA GLY A 98 -6.55 7.91 -9.32
C GLY A 98 -7.43 8.07 -8.07
N ASN A 99 -7.84 6.97 -7.43
CA ASN A 99 -8.52 6.97 -6.13
C ASN A 99 -7.51 6.93 -4.96
N ASP A 100 -8.03 7.13 -3.75
CA ASP A 100 -7.26 6.99 -2.51
C ASP A 100 -7.15 5.52 -2.07
N ILE A 101 -6.10 5.18 -1.32
CA ILE A 101 -5.86 3.84 -0.80
C ILE A 101 -7.04 3.30 0.02
N HIS A 102 -7.76 4.15 0.76
CA HIS A 102 -8.91 3.72 1.55
C HIS A 102 -10.08 3.28 0.65
N ALA A 103 -10.21 3.85 -0.55
CA ALA A 103 -11.23 3.43 -1.52
C ALA A 103 -10.91 2.05 -2.10
N LEU A 104 -9.63 1.78 -2.42
CA LEU A 104 -9.18 0.45 -2.82
C LEU A 104 -9.42 -0.57 -1.70
N ALA A 105 -9.00 -0.27 -0.48
CA ALA A 105 -9.19 -1.13 0.68
C ALA A 105 -10.68 -1.46 0.92
N ALA A 106 -11.56 -0.46 0.85
CA ALA A 106 -12.99 -0.66 0.99
C ALA A 106 -13.57 -1.54 -0.13
N LYS A 107 -13.10 -1.37 -1.37
CA LYS A 107 -13.51 -2.20 -2.51
C LYS A 107 -13.12 -3.67 -2.30
N LEU A 108 -11.87 -3.93 -1.93
CA LEU A 108 -11.37 -5.29 -1.67
C LEU A 108 -12.15 -5.98 -0.54
N LEU A 109 -12.51 -5.23 0.51
CA LEU A 109 -13.37 -5.76 1.59
C LEU A 109 -14.79 -6.10 1.10
N GLN A 110 -15.39 -5.25 0.26
CA GLN A 110 -16.74 -5.45 -0.26
C GLN A 110 -16.83 -6.66 -1.19
N GLU A 111 -15.78 -6.91 -1.97
CA GLU A 111 -15.67 -8.05 -2.88
C GLU A 111 -15.44 -9.38 -2.11
N ASN A 112 -15.23 -9.32 -0.79
CA ASN A 112 -14.82 -10.44 0.08
C ASN A 112 -13.51 -11.10 -0.37
N ASP A 113 -12.66 -10.34 -1.05
CA ASP A 113 -11.35 -10.80 -1.52
C ASP A 113 -10.31 -10.80 -0.39
N THR A 114 -10.65 -10.26 0.79
CA THR A 114 -9.71 -10.12 1.91
C THR A 114 -10.40 -9.80 3.25
N THR A 115 -9.61 -9.62 4.32
CA THR A 115 -10.06 -9.31 5.68
C THR A 115 -9.73 -7.86 6.09
N LEU A 116 -10.39 -7.37 7.13
CA LEU A 116 -10.14 -6.03 7.68
C LEU A 116 -8.69 -5.85 8.14
N VAL A 117 -8.09 -6.89 8.70
CA VAL A 117 -6.70 -6.87 9.17
C VAL A 117 -5.73 -6.62 8.01
N LYS A 118 -5.91 -7.35 6.90
CA LYS A 118 -5.07 -7.25 5.71
C LYS A 118 -5.23 -5.90 5.00
N THR A 119 -6.44 -5.36 4.96
CA THR A 119 -6.66 -4.01 4.38
C THR A 119 -6.08 -2.89 5.23
N LYS A 120 -6.12 -3.00 6.56
CA LYS A 120 -5.38 -2.07 7.45
C LYS A 120 -3.88 -2.13 7.17
N GLU A 121 -3.32 -3.33 7.04
CA GLU A 121 -1.91 -3.53 6.70
C GLU A 121 -1.55 -2.93 5.32
N LEU A 122 -2.41 -3.13 4.32
CA LEU A 122 -2.25 -2.54 2.99
C LEU A 122 -2.20 -1.00 3.05
N ILE A 123 -3.15 -0.37 3.76
CA ILE A 123 -3.19 1.08 3.96
C ILE A 123 -1.91 1.55 4.66
N LYS A 124 -1.54 0.90 5.76
CA LYS A 124 -0.32 1.21 6.51
C LYS A 124 0.91 1.15 5.61
N ASN A 125 1.12 0.04 4.91
CA ASN A 125 2.29 -0.15 4.06
C ASN A 125 2.37 0.89 2.95
N TYR A 126 1.24 1.24 2.32
CA TYR A 126 1.19 2.29 1.30
C TYR A 126 1.53 3.68 1.88
N ILE A 127 0.93 4.05 3.01
CA ILE A 127 1.19 5.35 3.67
C ILE A 127 2.66 5.43 4.11
N THR A 128 3.20 4.37 4.74
CA THR A 128 4.60 4.29 5.12
C THR A 128 5.51 4.43 3.90
N ALA A 129 5.21 3.73 2.80
CA ALA A 129 5.97 3.83 1.56
C ALA A 129 5.99 5.25 0.98
N ARG A 130 4.85 5.95 0.96
CA ARG A 130 4.81 7.36 0.53
C ARG A 130 5.67 8.26 1.41
N ILE A 131 5.60 8.07 2.74
CA ILE A 131 6.40 8.85 3.70
C ILE A 131 7.89 8.61 3.47
N MET A 132 8.31 7.35 3.38
CA MET A 132 9.73 6.99 3.16
C MET A 132 10.24 7.45 1.81
N ALA A 133 9.40 7.39 0.77
CA ALA A 133 9.69 7.93 -0.56
C ALA A 133 9.62 9.47 -0.64
N LYS A 134 9.26 10.15 0.46
CA LYS A 134 9.08 11.62 0.54
C LYS A 134 8.08 12.16 -0.48
N ARG A 135 7.05 11.38 -0.83
CA ARG A 135 5.97 11.83 -1.71
C ARG A 135 4.95 12.63 -0.89
N PRO A 136 4.75 13.93 -1.17
CA PRO A 136 3.77 14.72 -0.45
C PRO A 136 2.35 14.19 -0.68
N PHE A 137 1.50 14.26 0.33
CA PHE A 137 0.06 14.08 0.17
C PHE A 137 -0.55 15.35 -0.38
N ASP A 138 -1.48 15.22 -1.32
CA ASP A 138 -2.18 16.37 -1.86
C ASP A 138 -2.97 17.06 -0.74
N LYS A 139 -2.66 18.35 -0.53
CA LYS A 139 -3.29 19.16 0.52
C LYS A 139 -4.78 19.38 0.29
N LYS A 140 -5.26 19.18 -0.93
CA LYS A 140 -6.67 19.29 -1.30
C LYS A 140 -7.17 17.87 -1.56
N SER A 141 -8.05 17.39 -0.68
CA SER A 141 -8.80 16.17 -0.97
C SER A 141 -9.71 16.43 -2.16
N ASN A 142 -9.47 15.70 -3.25
CA ASN A 142 -10.34 15.71 -4.43
C ASN A 142 -11.48 14.68 -4.31
N SER A 143 -11.84 14.26 -3.08
CA SER A 143 -12.94 13.31 -2.89
C SER A 143 -14.24 13.87 -3.48
N ALA A 144 -15.08 12.97 -3.98
CA ALA A 144 -16.39 13.33 -4.52
C ALA A 144 -17.24 14.12 -3.51
N LEU A 145 -17.14 13.78 -2.21
CA LEU A 145 -17.85 14.47 -1.13
C LEU A 145 -17.40 15.93 -1.00
N PHE A 146 -16.10 16.20 -0.92
CA PHE A 146 -15.59 17.57 -0.79
C PHE A 146 -15.90 18.42 -2.04
N ARG A 147 -15.90 17.81 -3.24
CA ARG A 147 -16.34 18.48 -4.47
C ARG A 147 -17.82 18.85 -4.42
N ALA A 148 -18.70 17.92 -4.02
CA ALA A 148 -20.13 18.17 -3.90
C ALA A 148 -20.43 19.28 -2.88
N VAL A 149 -19.68 19.35 -1.78
CA VAL A 149 -19.79 20.46 -0.81
C VAL A 149 -19.40 21.79 -1.46
N GLY A 150 -18.30 21.83 -2.22
CA GLY A 150 -17.87 23.03 -2.94
C GLY A 150 -18.87 23.50 -4.01
N GLU A 151 -19.63 22.58 -4.59
CA GLU A 151 -20.70 22.85 -5.57
C GLU A 151 -22.06 23.19 -4.92
N GLY A 152 -22.17 23.11 -3.59
CA GLY A 152 -23.43 23.33 -2.87
C GLY A 152 -24.42 22.15 -2.93
N ASN A 153 -23.98 21.01 -3.45
CA ASN A 153 -24.77 19.77 -3.56
C ASN A 153 -24.79 18.94 -2.26
N ALA A 154 -23.92 19.27 -1.30
CA ALA A 154 -23.84 18.61 0.01
C ALA A 154 -23.44 19.59 1.12
N GLN A 155 -23.71 19.22 2.37
CA GLN A 155 -23.26 19.94 3.56
C GLN A 155 -22.42 19.01 4.43
N LEU A 156 -21.31 19.53 4.96
CA LEU A 156 -20.40 18.79 5.83
C LEU A 156 -20.53 19.29 7.26
N VAL A 157 -20.71 18.37 8.21
CA VAL A 157 -20.75 18.65 9.65
C VAL A 157 -19.82 17.66 10.34
N ALA A 158 -18.93 18.17 11.19
CA ALA A 158 -18.11 17.33 12.06
C ALA A 158 -18.83 17.10 13.38
N ILE A 159 -18.96 15.84 13.80
CA ILE A 159 -19.54 15.45 15.09
C ILE A 159 -18.43 14.81 15.91
N PHE A 160 -18.20 15.31 17.12
CA PHE A 160 -17.22 14.77 18.05
C PHE A 160 -17.94 13.98 19.14
N GLY A 161 -17.52 12.72 19.33
CA GLY A 161 -18.03 11.85 20.39
C GLY A 161 -17.61 12.29 21.80
N GLY A 162 -18.14 11.61 22.81
CA GLY A 162 -17.85 11.85 24.22
C GLY A 162 -17.42 10.59 24.96
N GLN A 163 -17.24 10.71 26.27
CA GLN A 163 -16.92 9.59 27.15
C GLN A 163 -18.04 8.55 27.17
N GLY A 164 -17.68 7.26 27.18
CA GLY A 164 -18.63 6.15 27.35
C GLY A 164 -19.29 5.65 26.06
N ASN A 165 -18.74 6.00 24.90
CA ASN A 165 -19.22 5.49 23.61
C ASN A 165 -18.78 4.04 23.32
N THR A 166 -17.62 3.64 23.83
CA THR A 166 -17.06 2.28 23.72
C THR A 166 -16.14 2.02 24.91
N ASP A 167 -16.10 0.76 25.37
CA ASP A 167 -15.17 0.31 26.40
C ASP A 167 -13.76 0.05 25.81
N ASP A 168 -13.66 -0.11 24.48
CA ASP A 168 -12.43 -0.46 23.74
C ASP A 168 -11.71 0.76 23.14
N TYR A 169 -11.92 1.97 23.67
CA TYR A 169 -11.38 3.22 23.11
C TYR A 169 -9.84 3.23 22.98
N PHE A 170 -9.14 2.48 23.83
CA PHE A 170 -7.68 2.39 23.79
C PHE A 170 -7.19 1.45 22.68
N GLU A 171 -7.99 0.47 22.28
CA GLU A 171 -7.70 -0.38 21.12
C GLU A 171 -7.80 0.43 19.82
N GLU A 172 -8.78 1.34 19.70
CA GLU A 172 -8.86 2.26 18.54
C GLU A 172 -7.62 3.15 18.42
N LEU A 173 -7.08 3.63 19.55
CA LEU A 173 -5.85 4.42 19.55
C LEU A 173 -4.62 3.57 19.17
N ARG A 174 -4.57 2.31 19.62
CA ARG A 174 -3.51 1.38 19.27
C ARG A 174 -3.54 1.08 17.77
N ASP A 175 -4.71 0.80 17.22
CA ASP A 175 -4.94 0.57 15.80
C ASP A 175 -4.52 1.77 14.95
N LEU A 176 -4.74 3.00 15.43
CA LEU A 176 -4.33 4.21 14.72
C LEU A 176 -2.81 4.42 14.74
N TYR A 177 -2.14 4.01 15.82
CA TYR A 177 -0.70 4.17 15.98
C TYR A 177 0.11 3.13 15.20
N GLN A 178 -0.41 1.90 15.10
CA GLN A 178 0.26 0.76 14.49
C GLN A 178 0.38 0.89 12.98
#